data_AF-A0A7C1X238-F1
#
_entry.id   AF-A0A7C1X238-F1
#
_cell.length_a   1.000
_cell.length_b   1.000
_cell.length_c   1.000
_cell.angle_alpha   90.00
_cell.angle_beta   90.00
_cell.angle_gamma   90.00
#
_symmetry.space_group_name_H-M   'P 1'
#
loop_
_entity.id
_entity.type
_entity.pdbx_description
1 polymer ?
#
loop_
_entity_poly.entity_id
_entity_poly.type
_entity_poly.pdbx_seq_one_letter_code
_entity_poly.pdbx_strand_id
1 'polypeptide(L)'
;MKALHPLAGLLVLATALSSCAAPARGSRSSDDTSWYEFAWLRDSPYAPTFEVLDTESSLGPYAPAPKRIELGDLVRYHGHACDGLVTAAAALWVGLHELYPDGVIDRTDTGCISNNSPCFGDVSAYLTGGRVRFGTQKIDPDRGASFLVHRFSTGETVEVELRKGVFPAELHGLEHKLKSGAFTPEELRRCQREQWDFARGLLEHPLDESFQVRRVDGFVWEPDRYEHLGRRGDIINRDAVTP
;
A
#
# COMPACT_ATOMS: atom_id res chain seq x y z
N MET A 1 36.63 22.29 -78.58
CA MET A 1 35.87 22.62 -77.36
C MET A 1 35.78 21.34 -76.52
N LYS A 2 36.61 21.22 -75.48
CA LYS A 2 36.62 20.09 -74.54
C LYS A 2 35.78 20.50 -73.32
N ALA A 3 34.70 19.77 -73.05
CA ALA A 3 33.89 19.95 -71.84
C ALA A 3 34.52 19.16 -70.69
N LEU A 4 34.81 19.85 -69.58
CA LEU A 4 35.23 19.26 -68.32
C LEU A 4 33.99 18.77 -67.54
N HIS A 5 34.09 17.58 -66.96
CA HIS A 5 33.19 17.10 -65.90
C HIS A 5 33.60 17.69 -64.54
N PRO A 6 32.65 18.05 -63.65
CA PRO A 6 32.98 18.34 -62.26
C PRO A 6 33.00 17.06 -61.41
N LEU A 7 34.01 16.96 -60.53
CA LEU A 7 34.11 15.97 -59.46
C LEU A 7 33.01 16.17 -58.41
N ALA A 8 32.30 15.10 -58.07
CA ALA A 8 31.42 15.05 -56.91
C ALA A 8 32.26 14.92 -55.63
N GLY A 9 32.27 15.95 -54.79
CA GLY A 9 32.78 15.89 -53.42
C GLY A 9 31.70 15.36 -52.47
N LEU A 10 31.91 14.17 -51.91
CA LEU A 10 31.05 13.57 -50.90
C LEU A 10 31.43 14.15 -49.53
N LEU A 11 30.62 15.07 -49.00
CA LEU A 11 30.76 15.60 -47.65
C LEU A 11 30.07 14.63 -46.67
N VAL A 12 30.86 13.81 -45.96
CA VAL A 12 30.34 12.97 -44.87
C VAL A 12 30.16 13.85 -43.63
N LEU A 13 28.91 14.19 -43.33
CA LEU A 13 28.52 14.89 -42.11
C LEU A 13 28.51 13.87 -40.96
N ALA A 14 29.54 13.90 -40.12
CA ALA A 14 29.57 13.11 -38.89
C ALA A 14 28.56 13.69 -37.88
N THR A 15 27.39 13.04 -37.75
CA THR A 15 26.42 13.36 -36.72
C THR A 15 26.95 12.84 -35.38
N ALA A 16 27.33 13.76 -34.50
CA ALA A 16 27.65 13.44 -33.11
C ALA A 16 26.36 13.00 -32.39
N LEU A 17 26.19 11.69 -32.25
CA LEU A 17 25.18 11.11 -31.38
C LEU A 17 25.59 11.41 -29.93
N SER A 18 25.02 12.47 -29.36
CA SER A 18 25.10 12.74 -27.93
C SER A 18 24.34 11.64 -27.21
N SER A 19 25.04 10.66 -26.65
CA SER A 19 24.41 9.64 -25.82
C SER A 19 23.92 10.31 -24.54
N CYS A 20 22.61 10.47 -24.40
CA CYS A 20 21.97 10.77 -23.13
C CYS A 20 22.15 9.56 -22.21
N ALA A 21 23.32 9.46 -21.57
CA ALA A 21 23.54 8.47 -20.52
C ALA A 21 22.56 8.78 -19.38
N ALA A 22 21.71 7.81 -19.04
CA ALA A 22 20.85 7.93 -17.88
C ALA A 22 21.71 8.20 -16.63
N PRO A 23 21.27 9.08 -15.72
CA PRO A 23 22.03 9.35 -14.50
C PRO A 23 22.25 8.04 -13.75
N ALA A 24 23.51 7.78 -13.37
CA ALA A 24 23.90 6.59 -12.64
C ALA A 24 23.09 6.52 -11.33
N ARG A 25 22.50 5.34 -11.04
CA ARG A 25 21.88 5.09 -9.73
C ARG A 25 22.96 5.23 -8.67
N GLY A 26 22.73 6.10 -7.68
CA GLY A 26 23.71 6.35 -6.61
C GLY A 26 24.04 5.07 -5.82
N SER A 27 25.29 4.94 -5.37
CA SER A 27 25.78 3.83 -4.56
C SER A 27 25.45 4.07 -3.07
N ARG A 28 24.18 3.93 -2.68
CA ARG A 28 23.82 3.88 -1.25
C ARG A 28 23.99 2.46 -0.73
N SER A 29 24.39 2.32 0.54
CA SER A 29 24.41 1.03 1.23
C SER A 29 22.99 0.46 1.32
N SER A 30 22.84 -0.87 1.32
CA SER A 30 21.58 -1.54 1.63
C SER A 30 21.05 -1.20 3.02
N ASP A 31 21.96 -0.85 3.93
CA ASP A 31 21.65 -0.60 5.35
C ASP A 31 21.24 0.85 5.61
N ASP A 32 21.42 1.75 4.63
CA ASP A 32 20.92 3.12 4.70
C ASP A 32 19.43 3.12 4.34
N THR A 33 18.58 3.07 5.37
CA THR A 33 17.12 3.09 5.20
C THR A 33 16.54 4.51 5.11
N SER A 34 17.34 5.54 5.35
CA SER A 34 16.88 6.94 5.50
C SER A 34 16.17 7.51 4.27
N TRP A 35 16.35 6.89 3.11
CA TRP A 35 15.74 7.34 1.85
C TRP A 35 14.34 6.80 1.58
N TYR A 36 13.89 5.80 2.35
CA TYR A 36 12.54 5.23 2.27
C TYR A 36 11.85 5.14 3.63
N GLU A 37 12.59 5.02 4.73
CA GLU A 37 12.09 5.09 6.10
C GLU A 37 12.29 6.50 6.65
N PHE A 38 11.36 7.39 6.32
CA PHE A 38 11.37 8.74 6.85
C PHE A 38 11.13 8.73 8.37
N ALA A 39 11.86 9.56 9.12
CA ALA A 39 11.73 9.65 10.58
C ALA A 39 10.28 9.85 11.04
N TRP A 40 9.51 10.69 10.32
CA TRP A 40 8.11 10.95 10.66
C TRP A 40 7.18 9.73 10.51
N LEU A 41 7.55 8.68 9.76
CA LEU A 41 6.76 7.44 9.72
C LEU A 41 6.84 6.66 11.03
N ARG A 42 7.91 6.84 11.81
CA ARG A 42 8.13 6.15 13.08
C ARG A 42 7.83 7.05 14.27
N ASP A 43 8.25 8.32 14.17
CA ASP A 43 8.33 9.23 15.31
C ASP A 43 7.06 10.09 15.47
N SER A 44 6.09 10.00 14.54
CA SER A 44 4.82 10.72 14.66
C SER A 44 3.97 10.15 15.81
N PRO A 45 3.27 11.00 16.59
CA PRO A 45 2.60 10.60 17.82
C PRO A 45 1.48 9.56 17.62
N TYR A 46 0.85 9.54 16.45
CA TYR A 46 -0.21 8.59 16.09
C TYR A 46 0.19 7.68 14.93
N ALA A 47 1.50 7.44 14.74
CA ALA A 47 1.97 6.42 13.81
C ALA A 47 1.40 5.04 14.24
N PRO A 48 0.62 4.36 13.38
CA PRO A 48 -0.04 3.12 13.78
C PRO A 48 0.99 1.99 13.93
N THR A 49 0.81 1.20 14.99
CA THR A 49 1.50 -0.08 15.16
C THR A 49 0.50 -1.20 15.37
N PHE A 50 0.84 -2.39 14.92
CA PHE A 50 -0.06 -3.53 14.91
C PHE A 50 0.60 -4.72 15.58
N GLU A 51 -0.10 -5.37 16.50
CA GLU A 51 0.27 -6.69 16.99
C GLU A 51 -0.49 -7.72 16.17
N VAL A 52 0.23 -8.61 15.48
CA VAL A 52 -0.38 -9.61 14.60
C VAL A 52 -0.02 -11.03 15.02
N LEU A 53 -1.01 -11.90 15.04
CA LEU A 53 -0.86 -13.33 15.25
C LEU A 53 -0.85 -14.04 13.89
N ASP A 54 0.14 -14.91 13.70
CA ASP A 54 0.35 -15.73 12.51
C ASP A 54 0.62 -17.17 12.93
N THR A 55 0.76 -18.10 11.98
CA THR A 55 1.29 -19.45 12.23
C THR A 55 2.81 -19.52 12.09
N GLU A 56 3.43 -20.50 12.72
CA GLU A 56 4.89 -20.76 12.62
C GLU A 56 5.30 -21.25 11.22
N SER A 57 4.38 -21.87 10.49
CA SER A 57 4.60 -22.32 9.11
C SER A 57 3.28 -22.40 8.35
N SER A 58 3.36 -22.69 7.04
CA SER A 58 2.18 -22.78 6.16
C SER A 58 1.16 -23.86 6.55
N LEU A 59 1.52 -24.80 7.44
CA LEU A 59 0.66 -25.85 7.98
C LEU A 59 0.83 -26.00 9.51
N GLY A 60 1.52 -25.06 10.15
CA GLY A 60 1.89 -25.13 11.56
C GLY A 60 0.82 -24.57 12.50
N PRO A 61 1.06 -24.69 13.82
CA PRO A 61 0.25 -24.04 14.82
C PRO A 61 0.46 -22.52 14.79
N TYR A 62 -0.31 -21.78 15.59
CA TYR A 62 -0.03 -20.39 15.90
C TYR A 62 1.40 -20.21 16.42
N ALA A 63 2.01 -19.10 16.02
CA ALA A 63 3.25 -18.63 16.61
C ALA A 63 3.06 -18.41 18.12
N PRO A 64 4.11 -18.62 18.93
CA PRO A 64 4.01 -18.53 20.38
C PRO A 64 3.78 -17.10 20.90
N ALA A 65 3.95 -16.08 20.05
CA ALA A 65 3.70 -14.69 20.37
C ALA A 65 3.29 -13.88 19.13
N PRO A 66 2.51 -12.79 19.31
CA PRO A 66 2.30 -11.80 18.27
C PRO A 66 3.60 -11.14 17.81
N LYS A 67 3.58 -10.60 16.59
CA LYS A 67 4.65 -9.78 16.03
C LYS A 67 4.17 -8.36 15.87
N ARG A 68 5.07 -7.41 16.14
CA ARG A 68 4.82 -6.00 15.88
C ARG A 68 5.11 -5.67 14.41
N ILE A 69 4.19 -4.93 13.79
CA ILE A 69 4.36 -4.32 12.46
C ILE A 69 4.32 -2.80 12.61
N GLU A 70 5.25 -2.12 11.97
CA GLU A 70 5.31 -0.66 11.87
C GLU A 70 5.21 -0.18 10.41
N LEU A 71 5.03 1.12 10.19
CA LEU A 71 4.95 1.70 8.83
C LEU A 71 6.20 1.38 7.99
N GLY A 72 7.39 1.26 8.60
CA GLY A 72 8.61 0.88 7.90
C GLY A 72 8.53 -0.50 7.24
N ASP A 73 7.89 -1.47 7.89
CA ASP A 73 7.71 -2.81 7.32
C ASP A 73 6.76 -2.80 6.11
N LEU A 74 5.70 -1.98 6.19
CA LEU A 74 4.79 -1.76 5.07
C LEU A 74 5.51 -1.09 3.89
N VAL A 75 6.38 -0.11 4.17
CA VAL A 75 7.20 0.53 3.13
C VAL A 75 8.14 -0.46 2.48
N ARG A 76 8.78 -1.36 3.24
CA ARG A 76 9.64 -2.41 2.68
C ARG A 76 8.86 -3.37 1.78
N TYR A 77 7.64 -3.75 2.19
CA TYR A 77 6.79 -4.63 1.41
C TYR A 77 6.27 -3.96 0.11
N HIS A 78 5.82 -2.72 0.22
CA HIS A 78 5.25 -1.97 -0.90
C HIS A 78 6.31 -1.37 -1.86
N GLY A 79 7.48 -1.04 -1.32
CA GLY A 79 8.64 -0.52 -2.03
C GLY A 79 8.87 0.99 -1.91
N HIS A 80 7.93 1.76 -1.35
CA HIS A 80 8.11 3.18 -1.04
C HIS A 80 7.02 3.70 -0.09
N ALA A 81 7.26 4.86 0.53
CA ALA A 81 6.24 5.59 1.27
C ALA A 81 5.38 6.44 0.32
N CYS A 82 4.12 6.06 0.13
CA CYS A 82 3.06 6.86 -0.49
C CYS A 82 2.08 7.34 0.58
N ASP A 83 1.40 8.45 0.33
CA ASP A 83 0.25 8.90 1.12
C ASP A 83 -0.86 7.84 1.19
N GLY A 84 -1.07 7.11 0.10
CA GLY A 84 -2.00 5.99 0.06
C GLY A 84 -1.65 4.87 1.06
N LEU A 85 -0.37 4.55 1.24
CA LEU A 85 0.07 3.52 2.20
C LEU A 85 -0.19 3.98 3.63
N VAL A 86 0.14 5.23 3.94
CA VAL A 86 -0.09 5.80 5.28
C VAL A 86 -1.59 5.89 5.58
N THR A 87 -2.38 6.32 4.59
CA THR A 87 -3.85 6.37 4.69
C THR A 87 -4.44 4.98 4.94
N ALA A 88 -4.00 3.96 4.19
CA ALA A 88 -4.48 2.59 4.35
C ALA A 88 -4.10 2.00 5.71
N ALA A 89 -2.86 2.22 6.16
CA ALA A 89 -2.41 1.74 7.47
C ALA A 89 -3.21 2.41 8.59
N ALA A 90 -3.40 3.72 8.53
CA ALA A 90 -4.18 4.45 9.52
C ALA A 90 -5.65 4.00 9.53
N ALA A 91 -6.30 3.86 8.36
CA ALA A 91 -7.66 3.35 8.25
C ALA A 91 -7.80 1.95 8.86
N LEU A 92 -6.91 1.03 8.46
CA LEU A 92 -6.95 -0.34 8.94
C LEU A 92 -6.62 -0.45 10.42
N TRP A 93 -5.80 0.45 10.98
CA TRP A 93 -5.60 0.52 12.43
C TRP A 93 -6.92 0.75 13.17
N VAL A 94 -7.73 1.73 12.74
CA VAL A 94 -9.03 2.01 13.35
C VAL A 94 -10.01 0.85 13.14
N GLY A 95 -10.12 0.33 11.92
CA GLY A 95 -11.04 -0.77 11.61
C GLY A 95 -10.69 -2.09 12.30
N LEU A 96 -9.41 -2.44 12.38
CA LEU A 96 -8.96 -3.67 13.02
C LEU A 96 -9.11 -3.61 14.55
N HIS A 97 -8.88 -2.46 15.18
CA HIS A 97 -9.09 -2.31 16.63
C HIS A 97 -10.58 -2.39 17.03
N GLU A 98 -11.49 -2.05 16.12
CA GLU A 98 -12.93 -2.30 16.34
C GLU A 98 -13.26 -3.80 16.31
N LEU A 99 -12.60 -4.60 15.47
CA LEU A 99 -12.82 -6.07 15.35
C LEU A 99 -12.01 -6.90 16.36
N TYR A 100 -10.89 -6.37 16.84
CA TYR A 100 -9.95 -7.01 17.76
C TYR A 100 -9.72 -6.09 18.97
N PRO A 101 -10.67 -6.03 19.93
CA PRO A 101 -10.59 -5.12 21.08
C PRO A 101 -9.46 -5.47 22.06
N ASP A 102 -8.87 -6.66 21.96
CA ASP A 102 -7.65 -7.06 22.68
C ASP A 102 -6.35 -6.56 21.99
N GLY A 103 -6.48 -5.96 20.80
CA GLY A 103 -5.38 -5.37 20.03
C GLY A 103 -4.56 -6.38 19.22
N VAL A 104 -4.87 -7.68 19.27
CA VAL A 104 -4.10 -8.71 18.56
C VAL A 104 -4.87 -9.18 17.32
N ILE A 105 -4.34 -8.85 16.15
CA ILE A 105 -4.96 -9.15 14.86
C ILE A 105 -4.58 -10.56 14.41
N ASP A 106 -5.54 -11.46 14.36
CA ASP A 106 -5.35 -12.79 13.81
C ASP A 106 -5.41 -12.75 12.27
N ARG A 107 -4.23 -12.81 11.64
CA ARG A 107 -4.09 -12.77 10.18
C ARG A 107 -4.60 -14.03 9.50
N THR A 108 -4.80 -15.12 10.23
CA THR A 108 -5.41 -16.35 9.72
C THR A 108 -6.94 -16.24 9.63
N ASP A 109 -7.52 -15.30 10.39
CA ASP A 109 -8.96 -15.12 10.60
C ASP A 109 -9.50 -13.79 10.06
N THR A 110 -8.67 -12.98 9.39
CA THR A 110 -9.07 -11.69 8.85
C THR A 110 -9.14 -11.69 7.31
N GLY A 111 -10.16 -11.04 6.76
CA GLY A 111 -10.28 -10.69 5.35
C GLY A 111 -10.43 -9.19 5.13
N CYS A 112 -10.09 -8.71 3.93
CA CYS A 112 -10.22 -7.29 3.60
C CYS A 112 -10.62 -7.03 2.14
N ILE A 113 -11.51 -6.06 1.95
CA ILE A 113 -11.88 -5.51 0.64
C ILE A 113 -11.38 -4.07 0.59
N SER A 114 -10.58 -3.74 -0.42
CA SER A 114 -10.11 -2.39 -0.71
C SER A 114 -10.49 -1.98 -2.12
N ASN A 115 -10.25 -0.71 -2.47
CA ASN A 115 -10.24 -0.29 -3.86
C ASN A 115 -9.07 -0.93 -4.65
N ASN A 116 -8.96 -0.61 -5.94
CA ASN A 116 -7.91 -1.11 -6.83
C ASN A 116 -6.58 -0.32 -6.73
N SER A 117 -6.33 0.39 -5.62
CA SER A 117 -5.05 1.05 -5.36
C SER A 117 -4.00 0.02 -4.92
N PRO A 118 -2.82 -0.04 -5.55
CA PRO A 118 -1.73 -0.91 -5.10
C PRO A 118 -1.33 -0.66 -3.65
N CYS A 119 -1.19 0.62 -3.24
CA CYS A 119 -0.85 0.97 -1.85
C CYS A 119 -1.88 0.40 -0.86
N PHE A 120 -3.18 0.43 -1.21
CA PHE A 120 -4.24 -0.06 -0.32
C PHE A 120 -4.27 -1.58 -0.29
N GLY A 121 -4.23 -2.22 -1.46
CA GLY A 121 -4.23 -3.67 -1.57
C GLY A 121 -3.04 -4.30 -0.85
N ASP A 122 -1.85 -3.71 -0.97
CA ASP A 122 -0.65 -4.22 -0.30
C ASP A 122 -0.74 -4.12 1.22
N VAL A 123 -1.19 -2.98 1.75
CA VAL A 123 -1.37 -2.82 3.19
C VAL A 123 -2.48 -3.73 3.72
N SER A 124 -3.61 -3.84 3.01
CA SER A 124 -4.68 -4.79 3.33
C SER A 124 -4.16 -6.22 3.39
N ALA A 125 -3.41 -6.67 2.38
CA ALA A 125 -2.82 -8.01 2.36
C ALA A 125 -1.84 -8.21 3.51
N TYR A 126 -0.98 -7.23 3.76
CA TYR A 126 0.06 -7.34 4.77
C TYR A 126 -0.54 -7.41 6.17
N LEU A 127 -1.44 -6.50 6.53
CA LEU A 127 -1.99 -6.41 7.89
C LEU A 127 -3.03 -7.48 8.21
N THR A 128 -3.84 -7.91 7.23
CA THR A 128 -4.91 -8.88 7.49
C THR A 128 -4.52 -10.32 7.18
N GLY A 129 -3.40 -10.55 6.49
CA GLY A 129 -3.09 -11.87 5.94
C GLY A 129 -4.00 -12.27 4.75
N GLY A 130 -4.94 -11.40 4.36
CA GLY A 130 -5.80 -11.59 3.20
C GLY A 130 -4.99 -11.83 1.92
N ARG A 131 -5.43 -12.77 1.09
CA ARG A 131 -4.83 -13.05 -0.22
C ARG A 131 -5.93 -13.31 -1.24
N VAL A 132 -5.80 -12.70 -2.41
CA VAL A 132 -6.67 -13.00 -3.57
C VAL A 132 -6.61 -14.50 -3.91
N ARG A 133 -5.42 -15.11 -3.79
CA ARG A 133 -5.20 -16.56 -4.01
C ARG A 133 -6.08 -17.45 -3.13
N PHE A 134 -6.48 -16.98 -1.96
CA PHE A 134 -7.30 -17.74 -1.01
C PHE A 134 -8.71 -17.19 -0.87
N GLY A 135 -9.07 -16.17 -1.65
CA GLY A 135 -10.38 -15.53 -1.57
C GLY A 135 -10.61 -14.73 -0.29
N THR A 136 -9.56 -14.40 0.46
CA THR A 136 -9.61 -13.63 1.71
C THR A 136 -9.21 -12.17 1.53
N GLN A 137 -8.85 -11.78 0.30
CA GLN A 137 -8.70 -10.39 -0.11
C GLN A 137 -9.49 -10.18 -1.39
N LYS A 138 -10.22 -9.06 -1.45
CA LYS A 138 -11.03 -8.68 -2.62
C LYS A 138 -10.74 -7.25 -3.03
N ILE A 139 -11.01 -6.96 -4.30
CA ILE A 139 -10.87 -5.63 -4.87
C ILE A 139 -12.24 -5.17 -5.35
N ASP A 140 -12.70 -4.03 -4.83
CA ASP A 140 -13.90 -3.34 -5.28
C ASP A 140 -13.53 -1.91 -5.70
N PRO A 141 -13.41 -1.64 -7.01
CA PRO A 141 -12.86 -0.38 -7.52
C PRO A 141 -13.68 0.85 -7.12
N ASP A 142 -14.95 0.67 -6.73
CA ASP A 142 -15.88 1.78 -6.47
C ASP A 142 -15.82 2.28 -5.02
N ARG A 143 -15.02 1.65 -4.15
CA ARG A 143 -14.95 1.97 -2.71
C ARG A 143 -14.27 3.29 -2.35
N GLY A 144 -13.63 3.99 -3.28
CA GLY A 144 -12.88 5.22 -2.95
C GLY A 144 -11.87 4.98 -1.82
N ALA A 145 -11.80 5.88 -0.84
CA ALA A 145 -10.89 5.78 0.32
C ALA A 145 -11.48 4.99 1.50
N SER A 146 -12.00 3.78 1.23
CA SER A 146 -12.61 2.93 2.26
C SER A 146 -12.21 1.45 2.14
N PHE A 147 -12.39 0.74 3.25
CA PHE A 147 -12.07 -0.67 3.41
C PHE A 147 -13.23 -1.39 4.10
N LEU A 148 -13.55 -2.60 3.66
CA LEU A 148 -14.27 -3.56 4.51
C LEU A 148 -13.26 -4.50 5.14
N VAL A 149 -13.36 -4.67 6.45
CA VAL A 149 -12.57 -5.62 7.20
C VAL A 149 -13.53 -6.63 7.82
N HIS A 150 -13.21 -7.91 7.68
CA HIS A 150 -14.07 -9.00 8.10
C HIS A 150 -13.30 -9.98 8.99
N ARG A 151 -13.92 -10.39 10.09
CA ARG A 151 -13.38 -11.43 10.98
C ARG A 151 -14.16 -12.72 10.78
N PHE A 152 -13.51 -13.74 10.22
CA PHE A 152 -14.18 -14.97 9.78
C PHE A 152 -14.78 -15.77 10.95
N SER A 153 -14.11 -15.82 12.11
CA SER A 153 -14.60 -16.58 13.27
C SER A 153 -15.86 -16.01 13.91
N THR A 154 -16.05 -14.69 13.85
CA THR A 154 -17.23 -14.01 14.44
C THR A 154 -18.29 -13.67 13.41
N GLY A 155 -17.92 -13.60 12.13
CA GLY A 155 -18.78 -13.11 11.04
C GLY A 155 -18.94 -11.59 11.03
N GLU A 156 -18.29 -10.87 11.95
CA GLU A 156 -18.40 -9.42 12.06
C GLU A 156 -17.64 -8.73 10.94
N THR A 157 -18.21 -7.63 10.47
CA THR A 157 -17.65 -6.80 9.40
C THR A 157 -17.75 -5.34 9.78
N VAL A 158 -16.68 -4.60 9.55
CA VAL A 158 -16.66 -3.14 9.68
C VAL A 158 -16.23 -2.51 8.37
N GLU A 159 -16.85 -1.38 8.07
CA GLU A 159 -16.39 -0.46 7.05
C GLU A 159 -15.64 0.68 7.72
N VAL A 160 -14.41 0.93 7.27
CA VAL A 160 -13.62 2.10 7.65
C VAL A 160 -13.40 2.99 6.44
N GLU A 161 -13.67 4.28 6.57
CA GLU A 161 -13.62 5.25 5.49
C GLU A 161 -12.94 6.54 5.97
N LEU A 162 -12.10 7.13 5.11
CA LEU A 162 -11.56 8.46 5.35
C LEU A 162 -12.69 9.49 5.30
N ARG A 163 -12.83 10.31 6.35
CA ARG A 163 -13.91 11.30 6.40
C ARG A 163 -13.80 12.30 5.24
N LYS A 164 -14.98 12.74 4.76
CA LYS A 164 -15.06 13.78 3.72
C LYS A 164 -14.37 15.06 4.20
N GLY A 165 -13.55 15.65 3.33
CA GLY A 165 -12.82 16.88 3.61
C GLY A 165 -11.47 16.69 4.31
N VAL A 166 -11.12 15.47 4.75
CA VAL A 166 -9.79 15.19 5.30
C VAL A 166 -8.73 15.17 4.19
N PHE A 167 -9.03 14.51 3.05
CA PHE A 167 -8.13 14.55 1.90
C PHE A 167 -8.21 15.92 1.19
N PRO A 168 -7.08 16.62 0.95
CA PRO A 168 -7.10 17.94 0.34
C PRO A 168 -7.60 17.91 -1.11
N ALA A 169 -8.59 18.75 -1.42
CA ALA A 169 -9.16 18.83 -2.77
C ALA A 169 -8.15 19.29 -3.84
N GLU A 170 -7.23 20.19 -3.45
CA GLU A 170 -6.15 20.65 -4.35
C GLU A 170 -5.21 19.51 -4.73
N LEU A 171 -4.81 18.69 -3.74
CA LEU A 171 -3.98 17.53 -3.97
C LEU A 171 -4.71 16.52 -4.88
N HIS A 172 -6.00 16.28 -4.66
CA HIS A 172 -6.80 15.43 -5.54
C HIS A 172 -6.79 15.91 -7.00
N GLY A 173 -6.99 17.22 -7.21
CA GLY A 173 -6.92 17.81 -8.55
C GLY A 173 -5.53 17.68 -9.18
N LEU A 174 -4.47 17.83 -8.39
CA LEU A 174 -3.09 17.70 -8.83
C LEU A 174 -2.77 16.24 -9.23
N GLU A 175 -3.19 15.25 -8.43
CA GLU A 175 -3.02 13.84 -8.79
C GLU A 175 -3.74 13.49 -10.09
N HIS A 176 -4.97 13.95 -10.26
CA HIS A 176 -5.74 13.72 -11.47
C HIS A 176 -5.01 14.31 -12.70
N LYS A 177 -4.48 15.53 -12.56
CA LYS A 177 -3.65 16.16 -13.60
C LYS A 177 -2.42 15.32 -13.93
N LEU A 178 -1.67 14.86 -12.94
CA LEU A 178 -0.49 14.01 -13.15
C LEU A 178 -0.84 12.69 -13.85
N LYS A 179 -1.92 12.01 -13.42
CA LYS A 179 -2.41 10.76 -14.01
C LYS A 179 -2.82 10.91 -15.48
N SER A 180 -3.23 12.11 -15.91
CA SER A 180 -3.52 12.42 -17.32
C SER A 180 -2.28 12.61 -18.20
N GLY A 181 -1.08 12.70 -17.61
CA GLY A 181 0.19 12.91 -18.32
C GLY A 181 0.51 14.37 -18.67
N ALA A 182 -0.38 15.32 -18.38
CA ALA A 182 -0.18 16.74 -18.66
C ALA A 182 0.36 17.50 -17.42
N PHE A 183 1.64 17.30 -17.08
CA PHE A 183 2.26 17.92 -15.90
C PHE A 183 3.67 18.45 -16.19
N THR A 184 4.08 19.44 -15.39
CA THR A 184 5.47 19.93 -15.35
C THR A 184 6.27 19.20 -14.26
N PRO A 185 7.61 19.17 -14.34
CA PRO A 185 8.43 18.65 -13.25
C PRO A 185 8.19 19.34 -11.90
N GLU A 186 7.86 20.62 -11.91
CA GLU A 186 7.52 21.37 -10.70
C GLU A 186 6.21 20.86 -10.06
N GLU A 187 5.18 20.60 -10.87
CA GLU A 187 3.91 20.02 -10.43
C GLU A 187 4.08 18.61 -9.88
N LEU A 188 4.94 17.80 -10.49
CA LEU A 188 5.30 16.49 -9.96
C LEU A 188 5.92 16.59 -8.56
N ARG A 189 6.90 17.50 -8.39
CA ARG A 189 7.56 17.72 -7.10
C ARG A 189 6.61 18.33 -6.06
N ARG A 190 5.71 19.21 -6.49
CA ARG A 190 4.66 19.78 -5.65
C ARG A 190 3.72 18.69 -5.13
N CYS A 191 3.23 17.83 -6.03
CA CYS A 191 2.35 16.72 -5.68
C CYS A 191 2.99 15.81 -4.64
N GLN A 192 4.26 15.42 -4.87
CA GLN A 192 4.99 14.58 -3.93
C GLN A 192 5.10 15.23 -2.53
N ARG A 193 5.39 16.53 -2.45
CA ARG A 193 5.45 17.22 -1.15
C ARG A 193 4.10 17.26 -0.47
N GLU A 194 3.04 17.64 -1.20
CA GLU A 194 1.69 17.71 -0.65
C GLU A 194 1.17 16.34 -0.18
N GLN A 195 1.52 15.26 -0.89
CA GLN A 195 1.24 13.88 -0.45
C GLN A 195 1.94 13.56 0.88
N TRP A 196 3.22 13.92 1.02
CA TRP A 196 3.95 13.70 2.28
C TRP A 196 3.47 14.59 3.41
N ASP A 197 3.10 15.83 3.13
CA ASP A 197 2.55 16.76 4.12
C ASP A 197 1.19 16.27 4.62
N PHE A 198 0.32 15.80 3.71
CA PHE A 198 -0.94 15.16 4.08
C PHE A 198 -0.71 13.89 4.92
N ALA A 199 0.15 12.98 4.45
CA ALA A 199 0.45 11.74 5.15
C ALA A 199 1.01 11.98 6.55
N ARG A 200 1.88 12.98 6.71
CA ARG A 200 2.41 13.37 8.02
C ARG A 200 1.32 13.96 8.91
N GLY A 201 0.54 14.91 8.39
CA GLY A 201 -0.56 15.54 9.12
C GLY A 201 -1.58 14.51 9.63
N LEU A 202 -1.82 13.44 8.85
CA LEU A 202 -2.69 12.33 9.28
C LEU A 202 -2.18 11.64 10.55
N LEU A 203 -0.85 11.54 10.74
CA LEU A 203 -0.22 10.90 11.88
C LEU A 203 0.04 11.87 13.06
N GLU A 204 -0.28 13.15 12.90
CA GLU A 204 -0.14 14.18 13.95
C GLU A 204 -1.41 14.32 14.81
N HIS A 205 -2.50 13.65 14.44
CA HIS A 205 -3.77 13.66 15.16
C HIS A 205 -4.29 12.23 15.43
N PRO A 206 -5.16 12.03 16.44
CA PRO A 206 -5.81 10.75 16.67
C PRO A 206 -6.48 10.23 15.39
N LEU A 207 -6.22 8.96 15.05
CA LEU A 207 -6.65 8.42 13.76
C LEU A 207 -8.19 8.36 13.64
N ASP A 208 -8.90 8.14 14.74
CA ASP A 208 -10.36 8.13 14.82
C ASP A 208 -11.03 9.50 14.54
N GLU A 209 -10.27 10.60 14.58
CA GLU A 209 -10.73 11.91 14.10
C GLU A 209 -10.76 11.98 12.57
N SER A 210 -9.85 11.28 11.89
CA SER A 210 -9.73 11.29 10.43
C SER A 210 -10.57 10.22 9.73
N PHE A 211 -10.88 9.14 10.43
CA PHE A 211 -11.62 8.00 9.90
C PHE A 211 -12.97 7.83 10.60
N GLN A 212 -13.94 7.31 9.86
CA GLN A 212 -15.21 6.83 10.42
C GLN A 212 -15.27 5.31 10.29
N VAL A 213 -15.78 4.64 11.34
CA VAL A 213 -16.02 3.20 11.33
C VAL A 213 -17.51 2.92 11.50
N ARG A 214 -18.03 1.98 10.72
CA ARG A 214 -19.41 1.51 10.79
C ARG A 214 -19.44 -0.01 10.75
N ARG A 215 -20.20 -0.65 11.64
CA ARG A 215 -20.53 -2.07 11.52
C ARG A 215 -21.42 -2.29 10.31
N VAL A 216 -21.20 -3.41 9.61
CA VAL A 216 -21.97 -3.80 8.44
C VAL A 216 -22.76 -5.06 8.77
N ASP A 217 -24.00 -4.85 9.19
CA ASP A 217 -24.88 -5.93 9.62
C ASP A 217 -25.27 -6.85 8.44
N GLY A 218 -25.27 -8.16 8.68
CA GLY A 218 -25.70 -9.15 7.70
C GLY A 218 -24.76 -9.32 6.50
N PHE A 219 -23.54 -8.75 6.56
CA PHE A 219 -22.53 -8.99 5.53
C PHE A 219 -22.14 -10.47 5.48
N VAL A 220 -22.14 -11.04 4.27
CA VAL A 220 -21.67 -12.41 4.03
C VAL A 220 -20.45 -12.35 3.14
N TRP A 221 -19.34 -12.92 3.61
CA TRP A 221 -18.11 -12.98 2.82
C TRP A 221 -18.23 -14.06 1.74
N GLU A 222 -18.40 -13.61 0.49
CA GLU A 222 -18.31 -14.48 -0.69
C GLU A 222 -16.99 -14.21 -1.44
N PRO A 223 -16.09 -15.21 -1.55
CA PRO A 223 -14.88 -15.08 -2.36
C PRO A 223 -15.19 -14.75 -3.81
N ASP A 224 -14.38 -13.87 -4.42
CA ASP A 224 -14.45 -13.66 -5.86
C ASP A 224 -14.08 -14.93 -6.62
N ARG A 225 -14.68 -15.10 -7.80
CA ARG A 225 -14.37 -16.24 -8.66
C ARG A 225 -12.95 -16.08 -9.20
N TYR A 226 -12.06 -16.93 -8.73
CA TYR A 226 -10.72 -17.10 -9.29
C TYR A 226 -10.50 -18.59 -9.55
N GLU A 227 -10.19 -18.95 -10.80
CA GLU A 227 -10.10 -20.35 -11.25
C GLU A 227 -9.04 -21.15 -10.46
N HIS A 228 -8.01 -20.47 -9.96
CA HIS A 228 -6.89 -21.08 -9.24
C HIS A 228 -6.90 -20.75 -7.74
N LEU A 229 -8.10 -20.58 -7.16
CA LEU A 229 -8.22 -20.45 -5.70
C LEU A 229 -7.56 -21.65 -5.01
N GLY A 230 -6.58 -21.35 -4.17
CA GLY A 230 -5.92 -22.34 -3.33
C GLY A 230 -6.69 -22.55 -2.03
N ARG A 231 -6.44 -23.69 -1.39
CA ARG A 231 -6.83 -23.86 0.01
C ARG A 231 -5.82 -23.15 0.90
N ARG A 232 -6.31 -22.34 1.84
CA ARG A 232 -5.49 -21.68 2.86
C ARG A 232 -4.96 -22.74 3.84
N GLY A 233 -3.64 -22.85 3.98
CA GLY A 233 -3.00 -23.91 4.77
C GLY A 233 -2.81 -23.54 6.25
N ASP A 234 -2.52 -22.27 6.50
CA ASP A 234 -2.29 -21.64 7.81
C ASP A 234 -3.54 -21.60 8.69
N ILE A 235 -4.67 -22.14 8.22
CA ILE A 235 -5.89 -22.31 9.02
C ILE A 235 -6.15 -23.77 9.43
N ILE A 236 -5.40 -24.74 8.89
CA ILE A 236 -5.73 -26.16 9.05
C ILE A 236 -5.35 -26.67 10.45
N ASN A 237 -4.15 -26.32 10.93
CA ASN A 237 -3.60 -26.81 12.19
C ASN A 237 -3.28 -25.68 13.17
N ARG A 238 -3.82 -24.47 12.98
CA ARG A 238 -3.45 -23.28 13.76
C ARG A 238 -3.64 -23.47 15.27
N ASP A 239 -4.66 -24.23 15.67
CA ASP A 239 -4.99 -24.53 17.07
C ASP A 239 -4.31 -25.80 17.61
N ALA A 240 -3.40 -26.42 16.85
CA ALA A 240 -2.73 -27.63 17.29
C ALA A 240 -1.81 -27.34 18.49
N VAL A 241 -1.95 -28.12 19.56
CA VAL A 241 -1.04 -28.07 20.71
C VAL A 241 0.23 -28.82 20.33
N THR A 242 1.36 -28.11 20.28
CA THR A 242 2.67 -28.75 20.12
C THR A 242 3.11 -29.28 21.49
N PRO A 243 3.47 -30.57 21.62
CA PRO A 243 3.90 -31.17 22.88
C PRO A 243 5.16 -30.53 23.48
#